data_AF-A0A2G9PT99-F1
#
_entry.id   AF-A0A2G9PT99-F1
#
_cell.length_a   1.000
_cell.length_b   1.000
_cell.length_c   1.000
_cell.angle_alpha   90.00
_cell.angle_beta   90.00
_cell.angle_gamma   90.00
#
_symmetry.space_group_name_H-M   'P 1'
#
loop_
_entity.id
_entity.type
_entity.pdbx_description
1 polymer ?
#
loop_
_entity_poly.entity_id
_entity_poly.type
_entity_poly.pdbx_seq_one_letter_code
_entity_poly.pdbx_strand_id
1 'polypeptide(L)'
;MPKIAIILIRGTTGMRHDIKGALHQLKLTRKNHCVLLENAPKGLLLKIKDYVAFGEVDAATEKALLAKGDAPYALHPPVGGFRGGIKHAYPKGALGNRGEKINALIKSMLQ
;
A
#
# COMPACT_ATOMS: atom_id res chain seq x y z
N MET A 1 11.39 13.54 -7.40
CA MET A 1 10.11 13.13 -8.04
C MET A 1 9.26 12.46 -6.98
N PRO A 2 7.94 12.66 -6.93
CA PRO A 2 7.10 12.06 -5.90
C PRO A 2 7.08 10.54 -6.08
N LYS A 3 7.54 9.80 -5.07
CA LYS A 3 7.43 8.35 -5.04
C LYS A 3 6.07 7.97 -4.48
N ILE A 4 5.45 6.96 -5.09
CA ILE A 4 4.16 6.43 -4.67
C ILE A 4 4.41 5.15 -3.86
N ALA A 5 3.92 5.11 -2.63
CA ALA A 5 3.83 3.88 -1.87
C ALA A 5 2.55 3.14 -2.25
N ILE A 6 2.65 1.83 -2.41
CA ILE A 6 1.52 0.92 -2.59
C ILE A 6 1.60 -0.15 -1.52
N ILE A 7 0.53 -0.32 -0.74
CA ILE A 7 0.44 -1.27 0.37
C ILE A 7 -0.72 -2.22 0.13
N LEU A 8 -0.47 -3.53 0.21
CA LEU A 8 -1.54 -4.53 0.11
C LEU A 8 -2.27 -4.68 1.44
N ILE A 9 -3.52 -4.24 1.50
CA ILE A 9 -4.35 -4.29 2.73
C ILE A 9 -5.18 -5.58 2.79
N ARG A 10 -5.77 -5.96 1.66
CA ARG A 10 -6.62 -7.16 1.59
C ARG A 10 -5.81 -8.40 1.21
N GLY A 11 -6.32 -9.57 1.62
CA GLY A 11 -5.79 -10.85 1.16
C GLY A 11 -6.11 -11.11 -0.32
N THR A 12 -5.43 -12.09 -0.90
CA THR A 12 -5.55 -12.50 -2.31
C THR A 12 -6.64 -13.54 -2.56
N THR A 13 -7.28 -14.07 -1.52
CA THR A 13 -8.35 -15.08 -1.63
C THR A 13 -9.58 -14.50 -2.33
N GLY A 14 -10.06 -15.17 -3.39
CA GLY A 14 -11.21 -14.72 -4.19
C GLY A 14 -10.93 -13.54 -5.13
N MET A 15 -9.67 -13.15 -5.30
CA MET A 15 -9.27 -12.10 -6.23
C MET A 15 -9.32 -12.61 -7.67
N ARG A 16 -9.74 -11.75 -8.61
CA ARG A 16 -9.66 -12.05 -10.04
C ARG A 16 -8.20 -12.27 -10.47
N HIS A 17 -7.98 -13.23 -11.36
CA HIS A 17 -6.64 -13.65 -11.81
C HIS A 17 -5.82 -12.50 -12.38
N ASP A 18 -6.47 -11.57 -13.08
CA ASP A 18 -5.84 -10.41 -13.72
C ASP A 18 -5.32 -9.37 -12.71
N ILE A 19 -6.01 -9.20 -11.58
CA ILE A 19 -5.57 -8.35 -10.46
C ILE A 19 -4.46 -9.07 -9.70
N LYS A 20 -4.60 -10.38 -9.45
CA LYS A 20 -3.59 -11.20 -8.78
C LYS A 20 -2.26 -11.19 -9.55
N GLY A 21 -2.32 -11.30 -10.87
CA GLY A 21 -1.14 -11.21 -11.74
C GLY A 21 -0.43 -9.86 -11.63
N ALA A 22 -1.20 -8.75 -11.64
CA ALA A 22 -0.64 -7.40 -11.49
C ALA A 22 0.05 -7.21 -10.13
N LEU A 23 -0.57 -7.66 -9.03
CA LEU A 23 0.05 -7.60 -7.70
C LEU A 23 1.30 -8.48 -7.59
N HIS A 24 1.30 -9.65 -8.23
CA HIS A 24 2.45 -10.55 -8.25
C HIS A 24 3.65 -9.92 -8.98
N GLN A 25 3.41 -9.21 -10.09
CA GLN A 25 4.45 -8.45 -10.81
C GLN A 25 5.05 -7.34 -9.93
N LEU A 26 4.20 -6.68 -9.12
CA LEU A 26 4.64 -5.70 -8.12
C LEU A 26 5.28 -6.33 -6.87
N LYS A 27 5.44 -7.66 -6.79
CA LYS A 27 5.91 -8.38 -5.59
C LYS A 27 5.03 -8.21 -4.35
N LEU A 28 3.78 -7.77 -4.51
CA LEU A 28 2.78 -7.63 -3.44
C LEU A 28 2.05 -8.97 -3.22
N THR A 29 2.74 -9.93 -2.61
CA THR A 29 2.23 -11.30 -2.43
C THR A 29 1.49 -11.55 -1.12
N ARG A 30 1.84 -10.82 -0.04
CA ARG A 30 1.25 -10.96 1.29
C ARG A 30 0.69 -9.63 1.80
N LYS A 31 -0.23 -9.70 2.76
CA LYS A 31 -0.80 -8.51 3.42
C LYS A 31 0.31 -7.70 4.08
N ASN A 32 0.12 -6.38 4.14
CA ASN A 32 1.05 -5.40 4.69
C ASN A 32 2.42 -5.36 3.98
N HIS A 33 2.56 -5.99 2.80
CA HIS A 33 3.68 -5.69 1.92
C HIS A 33 3.50 -4.30 1.33
N CYS A 34 4.58 -3.53 1.35
CA CYS A 34 4.66 -2.20 0.76
C CYS A 34 5.72 -2.18 -0.34
N VAL A 35 5.46 -1.44 -1.42
CA VAL A 35 6.41 -1.18 -2.50
C VAL A 35 6.41 0.30 -2.83
N LEU A 36 7.59 0.85 -3.05
CA LEU A 36 7.79 2.22 -3.52
C LEU A 36 8.00 2.19 -5.04
N LEU A 37 7.22 2.98 -5.77
CA LEU A 37 7.35 3.16 -7.21
C LEU A 37 7.58 4.63 -7.54
N GLU A 38 8.46 4.90 -8.49
CA GLU A 38 8.72 6.26 -8.97
C GLU A 38 7.62 6.76 -9.92
N ASN A 39 7.05 5.85 -10.71
CA ASN A 39 5.94 6.14 -11.60
C ASN A 39 4.96 4.97 -11.62
N ALA A 40 3.77 5.17 -11.06
CA ALA A 40 2.69 4.20 -11.12
C ALA A 40 1.64 4.66 -12.15
N PRO A 41 1.43 3.92 -13.26
CA PRO A 41 0.45 4.31 -14.25
C PRO A 41 -0.96 4.31 -13.64
N LYS A 42 -1.74 5.36 -13.92
CA LYS A 42 -3.08 5.56 -13.33
C LYS A 42 -4.01 4.37 -13.56
N GLY A 43 -3.94 3.74 -14.74
CA GLY A 43 -4.73 2.55 -15.07
C GLY A 43 -4.45 1.35 -14.16
N LEU A 44 -3.19 1.15 -13.77
CA LEU A 44 -2.81 0.11 -12.80
C LEU A 44 -3.41 0.40 -11.44
N LEU A 45 -3.25 1.63 -10.94
CA LEU A 45 -3.77 2.06 -9.64
C LEU A 45 -5.29 1.90 -9.56
N LEU A 46 -6.02 2.31 -10.60
CA LEU A 46 -7.48 2.16 -10.67
C LEU A 46 -7.90 0.68 -10.67
N LYS A 47 -7.12 -0.19 -11.31
CA LYS A 47 -7.39 -1.64 -11.34
C LYS A 47 -7.21 -2.30 -9.97
N ILE A 48 -6.21 -1.87 -9.20
CA ILE A 48 -5.88 -2.49 -7.89
C ILE A 48 -6.51 -1.78 -6.68
N LYS A 49 -7.15 -0.62 -6.87
CA LYS A 49 -7.65 0.28 -5.81
C LYS A 49 -8.50 -0.39 -4.73
N ASP A 50 -9.21 -1.46 -5.07
CA ASP A 50 -10.13 -2.15 -4.15
C ASP A 50 -9.41 -3.16 -3.22
N TYR A 51 -8.09 -3.33 -3.36
CA TYR A 51 -7.27 -4.24 -2.55
C TYR A 51 -6.09 -3.55 -1.86
N VAL A 52 -5.57 -2.48 -2.45
CA VAL A 52 -4.39 -1.76 -1.97
C VAL A 52 -4.77 -0.37 -1.45
N ALA A 53 -3.93 0.18 -0.59
CA ALA A 53 -3.84 1.63 -0.39
C ALA A 53 -2.62 2.16 -1.12
N PHE A 54 -2.73 3.37 -1.67
CA PHE A 54 -1.60 4.06 -2.26
C PHE A 54 -1.63 5.56 -1.98
N GLY A 55 -0.47 6.20 -2.09
CA GLY A 55 -0.33 7.64 -1.90
C GLY A 55 1.10 8.12 -2.06
N GLU A 56 1.28 9.43 -2.01
CA GLU A 56 2.57 10.10 -2.15
C GLU A 56 3.37 10.06 -0.85
N VAL A 57 4.65 9.72 -0.97
CA VAL A 57 5.54 9.48 0.16
C VAL A 57 6.46 10.68 0.40
N ASP A 58 6.60 11.07 1.66
CA ASP A 58 7.56 12.09 2.08
C ASP A 58 8.99 11.51 2.20
N ALA A 59 10.01 12.36 2.08
CA ALA A 59 11.41 11.92 2.17
C ALA A 59 11.75 11.29 3.54
N ALA A 60 11.01 11.64 4.59
CA ALA A 60 11.19 11.08 5.93
C ALA A 60 10.72 9.62 6.01
N THR A 61 9.53 9.31 5.47
CA THR A 61 8.95 7.96 5.45
C THR A 61 9.70 7.07 4.47
N GLU A 62 10.20 7.61 3.36
CA GLU A 62 11.08 6.89 2.44
C GLU A 62 12.34 6.38 3.16
N LYS A 63 13.04 7.25 3.90
CA LYS A 63 14.22 6.84 4.68
C LYS A 63 13.90 5.76 5.70
N ALA A 64 12.75 5.87 6.36
CA ALA A 64 12.32 4.88 7.36
C ALA A 64 12.00 3.52 6.71
N LEU A 65 11.46 3.50 5.50
CA LEU A 65 11.25 2.26 4.73
C LEU A 65 12.58 1.63 4.29
N LEU A 66 13.50 2.44 3.75
CA LEU A 66 14.82 1.98 3.32
C LEU A 66 15.65 1.43 4.49
N ALA A 67 15.50 2.00 5.69
CA ALA A 67 16.17 1.49 6.89
C ALA A 67 15.72 0.07 7.29
N LYS A 68 14.52 -0.36 6.85
CA LYS A 68 13.99 -1.70 7.14
C LYS A 68 14.57 -2.79 6.24
N GLY A 69 15.06 -2.45 5.05
CA GLY A 69 15.65 -3.39 4.09
C GLY A 69 15.14 -3.16 2.66
N ASP A 70 15.12 -4.23 1.86
CA ASP A 70 14.77 -4.17 0.44
C ASP A 70 13.26 -4.40 0.18
N ALA A 71 12.80 -3.90 -0.96
CA ALA A 71 11.42 -4.11 -1.41
C ALA A 71 11.17 -5.56 -1.89
N PRO A 72 10.00 -6.16 -1.58
CA PRO A 72 8.86 -5.56 -0.89
C PRO A 72 9.07 -5.42 0.62
N TYR A 73 8.78 -4.23 1.16
CA TYR A 73 8.89 -3.95 2.58
C TYR A 73 7.79 -4.69 3.34
N ALA A 74 8.15 -5.66 4.16
CA ALA A 74 7.21 -6.38 5.02
C ALA A 74 6.88 -5.53 6.26
N LEU A 75 5.76 -4.82 6.24
CA LEU A 75 5.35 -3.94 7.34
C LEU A 75 4.60 -4.70 8.44
N HIS A 76 4.67 -4.18 9.67
CA HIS A 76 3.83 -4.67 10.75
C HIS A 76 2.37 -4.25 10.47
N PRO A 77 1.34 -4.98 10.97
CA PRO A 77 -0.01 -4.45 11.01
C PRO A 77 -0.04 -3.05 11.64
N PRO A 78 -0.96 -2.16 11.22
CA PRO A 78 -0.98 -0.81 11.74
C PRO A 78 -1.39 -0.81 13.21
N VAL A 79 -0.63 -0.10 14.04
CA VAL A 79 -0.97 0.12 15.46
C VAL A 79 -2.32 0.85 15.55
N GLY A 80 -3.28 0.26 16.27
CA GLY A 80 -4.66 0.74 16.35
C GLY A 80 -5.58 0.29 15.21
N GLY A 81 -5.09 -0.56 14.30
CA GLY A 81 -5.88 -1.21 13.25
C GLY A 81 -6.31 -0.28 12.11
N PHE A 82 -7.11 -0.83 11.19
CA PHE A 82 -7.62 -0.08 10.05
C PHE A 82 -8.91 0.68 10.42
N ARG A 83 -8.80 2.00 10.60
CA ARG A 83 -9.97 2.87 10.82
C ARG A 83 -10.95 2.76 9.65
N GLY A 84 -12.20 2.39 9.95
CA GLY A 84 -13.23 2.21 8.94
C GLY A 84 -13.15 0.88 8.15
N GLY A 85 -12.30 -0.04 8.59
CA GLY A 85 -12.20 -1.40 8.06
C GLY A 85 -11.46 -1.52 6.72
N ILE A 86 -11.20 -2.78 6.36
CA ILE A 86 -10.39 -3.15 5.18
C ILE A 86 -11.19 -3.31 3.89
N LYS A 87 -12.52 -3.14 3.94
CA LYS A 87 -13.43 -3.36 2.80
C LYS A 87 -13.99 -2.07 2.20
N HIS A 88 -13.71 -0.91 2.81
CA HIS A 88 -14.21 0.38 2.36
C HIS A 88 -13.07 1.27 1.85
N ALA A 89 -13.39 2.11 0.87
CA ALA A 89 -12.46 3.09 0.33
C ALA A 89 -12.24 4.26 1.32
N TYR A 90 -11.04 4.84 1.26
CA TYR A 90 -10.71 6.08 1.95
C TYR A 90 -11.66 7.22 1.50
N PRO A 91 -12.15 8.11 2.40
CA PRO A 91 -11.76 8.31 3.80
C PRO A 91 -12.48 7.43 4.82
N LYS A 92 -13.56 6.75 4.41
CA LYS A 92 -14.39 5.94 5.32
C LYS A 92 -13.77 4.58 5.66
N GLY A 93 -12.72 4.16 4.95
CA GLY A 93 -11.98 2.94 5.21
C GLY A 93 -10.52 3.05 4.75
N ALA A 94 -9.89 1.90 4.52
CA ALA A 94 -8.47 1.84 4.31
C ALA A 94 -8.00 1.80 2.83
N LEU A 95 -8.89 1.51 1.88
CA LEU A 95 -8.54 1.20 0.48
C LEU A 95 -8.43 2.43 -0.44
N GLY A 96 -7.67 2.28 -1.52
CA GLY A 96 -7.56 3.26 -2.61
C GLY A 96 -6.56 4.38 -2.34
N ASN A 97 -6.81 5.54 -2.95
CA ASN A 97 -5.92 6.69 -2.86
C ASN A 97 -6.08 7.41 -1.50
N ARG A 98 -4.98 7.51 -0.75
CA ARG A 98 -4.89 8.24 0.52
C ARG A 98 -4.11 9.55 0.40
N GLY A 99 -3.52 9.84 -0.75
CA GLY A 99 -2.64 10.99 -0.96
C GLY A 99 -1.51 11.01 0.07
N GLU A 100 -1.25 12.18 0.65
CA GLU A 100 -0.21 12.39 1.68
C GLU A 100 -0.48 11.64 3.00
N LYS A 101 -1.74 11.27 3.27
CA LYS A 101 -2.11 10.56 4.51
C LYS A 101 -1.67 9.10 4.52
N ILE A 102 -1.05 8.61 3.44
CA ILE A 102 -0.37 7.32 3.42
C ILE A 102 0.82 7.30 4.41
N ASN A 103 1.50 8.44 4.59
CA ASN A 103 2.68 8.54 5.46
C ASN A 103 2.32 8.24 6.92
N ALA A 104 1.15 8.71 7.38
CA ALA A 104 0.64 8.40 8.71
C ALA A 104 0.35 6.90 8.89
N LEU A 105 -0.19 6.23 7.85
CA LEU A 105 -0.43 4.80 7.88
C LEU A 105 0.89 4.02 7.94
N ILE A 106 1.87 4.37 7.10
CA ILE A 106 3.18 3.71 7.09
C ILE A 106 3.88 3.88 8.44
N LYS A 107 3.87 5.08 9.02
CA LYS A 107 4.44 5.33 10.36
C LYS A 107 3.81 4.42 11.42
N SER A 108 2.49 4.25 11.41
CA SER A 108 1.80 3.31 12.32
C SER A 108 2.11 1.83 12.08
N MET A 109 2.63 1.46 10.90
CA MET A 109 3.00 0.09 10.53
C MET A 109 4.51 -0.20 10.67
N LEU A 110 5.31 0.84 10.94
CA LEU A 110 6.76 0.73 11.18
C LEU A 110 7.09 0.57 12.68
N GLN A 111 6.14 0.88 13.55
CA GLN A 111 6.25 0.77 15.00
C GLN A 111 5.80 -0.60 15.51
#